data_AF-A0A139QMX2-F1
#
_entry.id   AF-A0A139QMX2-F1
#
_cell.length_a   1.000
_cell.length_b   1.000
_cell.length_c   1.000
_cell.angle_alpha   90.00
_cell.angle_beta   90.00
_cell.angle_gamma   90.00
#
_symmetry.space_group_name_H-M   'P 1'
#
loop_
_entity.id
_entity.type
_entity.pdbx_description
1 polymer ?
#
loop_
_entity_poly.entity_id
_entity_poly.type
_entity_poly.pdbx_seq_one_letter_code
_entity_poly.pdbx_strand_id
1 'polypeptide(L)'
;MTHSHWIKKDSLSEAERAAAQAYAKEKGLTPPSTDHQNPGNTEAKGAEAIYNRVKAAKKVPLDRMPYNLQHTVEVKNGSLIIPHYDHYHNIKFEWFDEGLYEAPKGYTLEDLFATVKYYVEHPNERPHSDSGWGNTSDHVQRNQNGQADNNHTEKPSVEKPRTEKPEEEKPREEKPQSEKPESPKPTEEPEKESPEEQEEPQVETEKVEEKVREAEDLLGKIQDPIIKSNAKETLTGLKNNLLFGAQDNNTIMAEAEKLLALLRESK
;
A
#
# COMPACT_ATOMS: atom_id res chain seq x y z
N MET A 1 -4.44 -9.78 -0.38
CA MET A 1 -4.37 -8.47 0.31
C MET A 1 -4.29 -7.34 -0.72
N THR A 2 -5.19 -6.36 -0.66
CA THR A 2 -5.12 -5.14 -1.48
C THR A 2 -4.08 -4.18 -0.91
N HIS A 3 -3.18 -3.68 -1.76
CA HIS A 3 -2.09 -2.77 -1.38
C HIS A 3 -2.12 -1.52 -2.26
N SER A 4 -1.95 -0.35 -1.66
CA SER A 4 -2.07 0.95 -2.34
C SER A 4 -0.69 1.60 -2.46
N HIS A 5 -0.12 1.58 -3.67
CA HIS A 5 1.13 2.29 -3.96
C HIS A 5 0.91 3.82 -3.97
N TRP A 6 1.67 4.56 -3.16
CA TRP A 6 1.62 6.02 -3.16
C TRP A 6 2.72 6.60 -4.05
N ILE A 7 2.33 7.17 -5.19
CA ILE A 7 3.23 7.85 -6.12
C ILE A 7 3.40 9.32 -5.69
N LYS A 8 4.66 9.76 -5.49
CA LYS A 8 4.97 11.18 -5.21
C LYS A 8 4.36 12.05 -6.32
N LYS A 9 3.73 13.19 -5.98
CA LYS A 9 3.11 14.09 -6.97
C LYS A 9 4.07 14.54 -8.08
N ASP A 10 5.38 14.63 -7.80
CA ASP A 10 6.43 15.03 -8.74
C ASP A 10 6.97 13.89 -9.62
N SER A 11 6.57 12.65 -9.35
CA SER A 11 6.84 11.48 -10.22
C SER A 11 5.75 11.24 -11.27
N LEU A 12 4.62 11.97 -11.19
CA LEU A 12 3.56 11.95 -12.20
C LEU A 12 3.92 12.83 -13.40
N SER A 13 3.70 12.33 -14.62
CA SER A 13 3.81 13.14 -15.84
C SER A 13 2.80 14.29 -15.85
N GLU A 14 3.01 15.27 -16.73
CA GLU A 14 2.09 16.41 -16.88
C GLU A 14 0.65 15.98 -17.25
N ALA A 15 0.51 14.92 -18.07
CA ALA A 15 -0.78 14.35 -18.44
C ALA A 15 -1.48 13.68 -17.25
N GLU A 16 -0.77 12.89 -16.45
CA GLU A 16 -1.31 12.25 -15.24
C GLU A 16 -1.65 13.29 -14.17
N ARG A 17 -0.82 14.32 -14.01
CA ARG A 17 -1.10 15.48 -13.16
C ARG A 17 -2.38 16.20 -13.59
N ALA A 18 -2.59 16.41 -14.88
CA ALA A 18 -3.79 17.05 -15.40
C ALA A 18 -5.04 16.18 -15.21
N ALA A 19 -4.95 14.88 -15.50
CA ALA A 19 -6.04 13.92 -15.30
C ALA A 19 -6.45 13.81 -13.82
N ALA A 20 -5.49 13.69 -12.90
CA ALA A 20 -5.76 13.64 -11.47
C ALA A 20 -6.39 14.95 -10.94
N GLN A 21 -5.97 16.11 -11.45
CA GLN A 21 -6.59 17.40 -11.10
C GLN A 21 -8.01 17.54 -11.66
N ALA A 22 -8.26 17.07 -12.88
CA ALA A 22 -9.60 17.06 -13.47
C ALA A 22 -10.54 16.14 -12.69
N TYR A 23 -10.10 14.92 -12.36
CA TYR A 23 -10.85 13.97 -11.53
C TYR A 23 -11.14 14.53 -10.13
N ALA A 24 -10.13 15.10 -9.45
CA ALA A 24 -10.33 15.72 -8.14
C ALA A 24 -11.38 16.84 -8.18
N LYS A 25 -11.33 17.70 -9.22
CA LYS A 25 -12.31 18.76 -9.44
C LYS A 25 -13.72 18.23 -9.75
N GLU A 26 -13.84 17.16 -10.52
CA GLU A 26 -15.12 16.50 -10.84
C GLU A 26 -15.76 15.89 -9.58
N LYS A 27 -14.97 15.18 -8.77
CA LYS A 27 -15.43 14.51 -7.54
C LYS A 27 -15.55 15.44 -6.33
N GLY A 28 -15.32 16.76 -6.50
CA GLY A 28 -15.35 17.73 -5.41
C GLY A 28 -14.26 17.52 -4.35
N LEU A 29 -13.21 16.77 -4.65
CA LEU A 29 -12.09 16.48 -3.75
C LEU A 29 -11.23 17.74 -3.61
N THR A 30 -11.50 18.50 -2.54
CA THR A 30 -10.60 19.56 -2.10
C THR A 30 -9.28 18.96 -1.60
N PRO A 31 -8.13 19.65 -1.80
CA PRO A 31 -6.92 19.30 -1.07
C PRO A 31 -7.18 19.48 0.44
N PRO A 32 -6.54 18.68 1.32
CA PRO A 32 -6.60 18.91 2.76
C PRO A 32 -6.09 20.32 3.07
N SER A 33 -6.72 21.02 4.03
CA SER A 33 -6.44 22.45 4.23
C SER A 33 -4.98 22.69 4.60
N THR A 34 -4.38 23.67 3.93
CA THR A 34 -3.01 24.12 4.18
C THR A 34 -2.85 24.82 5.53
N ASP A 35 -3.94 25.03 6.29
CA ASP A 35 -3.88 25.46 7.70
C ASP A 35 -3.01 24.52 8.56
N HIS A 36 -3.01 23.22 8.25
CA HIS A 36 -2.15 22.22 8.89
C HIS A 36 -0.71 22.20 8.38
N GLN A 37 -0.35 23.06 7.42
CA GLN A 37 1.06 23.28 7.01
C GLN A 37 1.74 24.42 7.77
N ASN A 38 1.05 25.05 8.74
CA ASN A 38 1.70 25.95 9.69
C ASN A 38 2.49 25.10 10.72
N PRO A 39 3.83 25.21 10.81
CA PRO A 39 4.66 24.33 11.66
C PRO A 39 4.61 24.70 13.16
N GLY A 40 3.44 25.13 13.65
CA GLY A 40 3.21 25.51 15.03
C GLY A 40 1.76 25.84 15.36
N ASN A 41 1.34 25.41 16.54
CA ASN A 41 0.16 25.90 17.26
C ASN A 41 -1.22 25.56 16.68
N THR A 42 -1.39 24.37 16.10
CA THR A 42 -2.52 23.55 16.53
C THR A 42 -2.03 22.74 17.74
N GLU A 43 -2.71 22.78 18.88
CA GLU A 43 -2.39 21.86 19.97
C GLU A 43 -2.68 20.43 19.48
N ALA A 44 -1.64 19.60 19.38
CA ALA A 44 -1.81 18.18 19.14
C ALA A 44 -2.74 17.60 20.21
N LYS A 45 -3.60 16.66 19.82
CA LYS A 45 -4.54 15.98 20.71
C LYS A 45 -4.32 14.47 20.62
N GLY A 46 -4.97 13.72 21.49
CA GLY A 46 -4.95 12.26 21.46
C GLY A 46 -3.53 11.67 21.46
N ALA A 47 -3.33 10.65 20.65
CA ALA A 47 -2.09 9.91 20.49
C ALA A 47 -0.92 10.77 20.01
N GLU A 48 -1.15 11.80 19.18
CA GLU A 48 -0.07 12.71 18.75
C GLU A 48 0.42 13.58 19.91
N ALA A 49 -0.48 14.02 20.81
CA ALA A 49 -0.08 14.69 22.06
C ALA A 49 0.71 13.75 22.98
N ILE A 50 0.36 12.46 23.02
CA ILE A 50 1.09 11.45 23.78
C ILE A 50 2.50 11.29 23.19
N TYR A 51 2.63 11.07 21.87
CA TYR A 51 3.92 10.97 21.21
C TYR A 51 4.77 12.22 21.43
N ASN A 52 4.19 13.41 21.30
CA ASN A 52 4.93 14.67 21.49
C ASN A 52 5.41 14.85 22.93
N ARG A 53 4.61 14.53 23.95
CA ARG A 53 5.01 14.74 25.36
C ARG A 53 6.00 13.71 25.93
N VAL A 54 6.00 12.47 25.44
CA VAL A 54 6.90 11.44 25.99
C VAL A 54 8.36 11.68 25.61
N LYS A 55 9.28 11.26 26.50
CA LYS A 55 10.73 11.26 26.24
C LYS A 55 11.14 9.93 25.62
N ALA A 56 12.12 9.95 24.72
CA ALA A 56 12.75 8.75 24.19
C ALA A 56 13.24 7.81 25.30
N ALA A 57 12.78 6.57 25.30
CA ALA A 57 13.27 5.50 26.17
C ALA A 57 12.87 4.12 25.62
N LYS A 58 13.79 3.15 25.63
CA LYS A 58 13.48 1.74 25.31
C LYS A 58 12.65 1.10 26.44
N LYS A 59 11.33 1.29 26.40
CA LYS A 59 10.38 0.79 27.41
C LYS A 59 9.78 -0.56 27.03
N VAL A 60 9.42 -0.72 25.76
CA VAL A 60 8.83 -1.94 25.21
C VAL A 60 9.96 -2.81 24.62
N PRO A 61 10.05 -4.10 24.98
CA PRO A 61 10.97 -5.06 24.34
C PRO A 61 10.71 -5.20 22.84
N LEU A 62 11.75 -5.45 22.04
CA LEU A 62 11.63 -5.51 20.57
C LEU A 62 10.73 -6.65 20.07
N ASP A 63 10.75 -7.80 20.74
CA ASP A 63 9.85 -8.94 20.52
C ASP A 63 8.38 -8.64 20.89
N ARG A 64 8.13 -7.51 21.53
CA ARG A 64 6.81 -7.04 21.96
C ARG A 64 6.35 -5.77 21.22
N MET A 65 7.17 -5.20 20.34
CA MET A 65 6.80 -4.03 19.53
C MET A 65 5.81 -4.44 18.43
N PRO A 66 4.57 -3.91 18.41
CA PRO A 66 3.59 -4.24 17.38
C PRO A 66 3.83 -3.42 16.10
N TYR A 67 3.21 -3.85 15.00
CA TYR A 67 3.12 -3.14 13.71
C TYR A 67 4.45 -2.63 13.11
N ASN A 68 5.59 -3.26 13.47
CA ASN A 68 6.93 -2.86 13.07
C ASN A 68 7.33 -1.41 13.42
N LEU A 69 6.67 -0.82 14.42
CA LEU A 69 6.86 0.58 14.84
C LEU A 69 8.31 0.91 15.27
N GLN A 70 9.11 -0.09 15.67
CA GLN A 70 10.54 0.06 15.96
C GLN A 70 11.38 0.48 14.75
N HIS A 71 10.87 0.28 13.52
CA HIS A 71 11.55 0.66 12.28
C HIS A 71 11.13 2.05 11.74
N THR A 72 10.32 2.82 12.49
CA THR A 72 9.94 4.20 12.14
C THR A 72 11.17 5.08 11.91
N VAL A 73 11.20 5.81 10.78
CA VAL A 73 12.35 6.64 10.37
C VAL A 73 12.11 8.14 10.55
N GLU A 74 10.87 8.61 10.32
CA GLU A 74 10.45 10.00 10.55
C GLU A 74 9.00 10.02 11.08
N VAL A 75 8.56 11.18 11.58
CA VAL A 75 7.16 11.45 11.97
C VAL A 75 6.71 12.72 11.27
N LYS A 76 5.55 12.66 10.61
CA LYS A 76 5.16 13.66 9.60
C LYS A 76 3.66 13.63 9.37
N ASN A 77 3.03 14.80 9.29
CA ASN A 77 1.60 14.95 9.00
C ASN A 77 0.71 14.01 9.87
N GLY A 78 0.90 14.03 11.20
CA GLY A 78 0.15 13.16 12.12
C GLY A 78 0.43 11.66 11.99
N SER A 79 1.49 11.25 11.29
CA SER A 79 1.78 9.85 10.95
C SER A 79 3.20 9.42 11.28
N LEU A 80 3.35 8.19 11.78
CA LEU A 80 4.61 7.47 11.93
C LEU A 80 4.98 6.87 10.55
N ILE A 81 6.18 7.17 10.05
CA ILE A 81 6.62 6.81 8.71
C ILE A 81 7.61 5.64 8.78
N ILE A 82 7.22 4.49 8.20
CA ILE A 82 8.01 3.25 8.23
C ILE A 82 8.22 2.76 6.79
N PRO A 83 9.43 2.88 6.22
CA PRO A 83 9.72 2.32 4.91
C PRO A 83 9.93 0.80 5.00
N HIS A 84 9.54 0.11 3.95
CA HIS A 84 9.60 -1.34 3.80
C HIS A 84 9.84 -1.64 2.32
N TYR A 85 11.00 -2.21 1.99
CA TYR A 85 11.50 -2.34 0.62
C TYR A 85 11.32 -1.03 -0.19
N ASP A 86 10.45 -1.04 -1.19
CA ASP A 86 10.19 0.01 -2.17
C ASP A 86 9.02 0.95 -1.82
N HIS A 87 8.40 0.80 -0.65
CA HIS A 87 7.24 1.59 -0.22
C HIS A 87 7.33 2.09 1.23
N TYR A 88 6.31 2.83 1.67
CA TYR A 88 6.17 3.37 3.02
C TYR A 88 4.80 3.01 3.62
N HIS A 89 4.82 2.46 4.84
CA HIS A 89 3.66 2.47 5.72
C HIS A 89 3.58 3.82 6.43
N ASN A 90 2.36 4.37 6.48
CA ASN A 90 2.06 5.65 7.11
C ASN A 90 1.02 5.36 8.20
N ILE A 91 1.45 5.21 9.45
CA ILE A 91 0.56 4.84 10.57
C ILE A 91 0.14 6.13 11.29
N LYS A 92 -1.11 6.54 11.10
CA LYS A 92 -1.67 7.75 11.73
C LYS A 92 -1.72 7.60 13.25
N PHE A 93 -1.49 8.71 13.97
CA PHE A 93 -1.80 8.78 15.40
C PHE A 93 -3.31 8.61 15.68
N GLU A 94 -4.16 9.15 14.80
CA GLU A 94 -5.63 9.03 14.89
C GLU A 94 -6.09 7.58 15.05
N TRP A 95 -5.42 6.62 14.41
CA TRP A 95 -5.77 5.20 14.50
C TRP A 95 -5.53 4.58 15.89
N PHE A 96 -4.70 5.19 16.74
CA PHE A 96 -4.56 4.81 18.14
C PHE A 96 -5.64 5.45 19.03
N ASP A 97 -6.14 6.64 18.65
CA ASP A 97 -7.28 7.27 19.32
C ASP A 97 -8.62 6.60 18.97
N GLU A 98 -8.72 6.06 17.75
CA GLU A 98 -9.85 5.23 17.26
C GLU A 98 -9.82 3.79 17.80
N GLY A 99 -8.75 3.38 18.49
CA GLY A 99 -8.59 2.01 19.01
C GLY A 99 -8.30 0.94 17.96
N LEU A 100 -7.95 1.33 16.73
CA LEU A 100 -7.53 0.40 15.66
C LEU A 100 -6.10 -0.12 15.89
N TYR A 101 -5.27 0.67 16.58
CA TYR A 101 -3.89 0.36 16.95
C TYR A 101 -3.71 0.52 18.47
N GLU A 102 -3.13 -0.49 19.13
CA GLU A 102 -3.01 -0.51 20.60
C GLU A 102 -1.56 -0.66 21.08
N ALA A 103 -1.34 -0.33 22.36
CA ALA A 103 -0.11 -0.68 23.06
C ALA A 103 -0.07 -2.20 23.35
N PRO A 104 1.11 -2.85 23.25
CA PRO A 104 1.21 -4.29 23.48
C PRO A 104 0.87 -4.64 24.94
N LYS A 105 0.05 -5.67 25.14
CA LYS A 105 -0.50 -6.08 26.45
C LYS A 105 0.54 -6.04 27.58
N GLY A 106 0.30 -5.15 28.55
CA GLY A 106 1.18 -4.90 29.70
C GLY A 106 1.94 -3.56 29.65
N TYR A 107 1.89 -2.84 28.53
CA TYR A 107 2.51 -1.53 28.34
C TYR A 107 1.46 -0.45 28.07
N THR A 108 1.80 0.81 28.35
CA THR A 108 0.96 1.96 27.98
C THR A 108 1.28 2.46 26.57
N LEU A 109 0.38 3.28 26.01
CA LEU A 109 0.67 4.00 24.77
C LEU A 109 1.84 5.00 24.93
N GLU A 110 2.09 5.47 26.16
CA GLU A 110 3.28 6.27 26.49
C GLU A 110 4.58 5.45 26.42
N ASP A 111 4.59 4.21 26.92
CA ASP A 111 5.74 3.31 26.80
C ASP A 111 6.03 2.94 25.35
N LEU A 112 4.99 2.67 24.56
CA LEU A 112 5.11 2.39 23.13
C LEU A 112 5.72 3.60 22.40
N PHE A 113 5.14 4.79 22.53
CA PHE A 113 5.64 5.98 21.85
C PHE A 113 6.99 6.48 22.38
N ALA A 114 7.32 6.26 23.66
CA ALA A 114 8.68 6.49 24.16
C ALA A 114 9.71 5.59 23.45
N THR A 115 9.32 4.35 23.13
CA THR A 115 10.18 3.37 22.44
C THR A 115 10.29 3.69 20.95
N VAL A 116 9.19 4.07 20.29
CA VAL A 116 9.21 4.55 18.90
C VAL A 116 10.07 5.81 18.77
N LYS A 117 9.82 6.82 19.61
CA LYS A 117 10.60 8.07 19.62
C LYS A 117 12.09 7.82 19.81
N TYR A 118 12.46 6.86 20.67
CA TYR A 118 13.87 6.47 20.83
C TYR A 118 14.50 6.08 19.49
N TYR A 119 13.88 5.17 18.72
CA TYR A 119 14.44 4.73 17.44
C TYR A 119 14.28 5.73 16.30
N VAL A 120 13.41 6.74 16.42
CA VAL A 120 13.38 7.91 15.53
C VAL A 120 14.57 8.84 15.83
N GLU A 121 14.80 9.18 17.10
CA GLU A 121 15.89 10.08 17.55
C GLU A 121 17.29 9.42 17.47
N HIS A 122 17.37 8.09 17.56
CA HIS A 122 18.62 7.30 17.55
C HIS A 122 18.65 6.37 16.31
N PRO A 123 18.76 6.91 15.08
CA PRO A 123 18.65 6.10 13.84
C PRO A 123 19.74 5.04 13.69
N ASN A 124 20.88 5.21 14.36
CA ASN A 124 21.99 4.24 14.41
C ASN A 124 21.72 3.06 15.36
N GLU A 125 20.75 3.19 16.27
CA GLU A 125 20.30 2.13 17.19
C GLU A 125 18.98 1.49 16.73
N ARG A 126 18.39 1.97 15.63
CA ARG A 126 17.18 1.39 15.02
C ARG A 126 17.45 -0.08 14.67
N PRO A 127 16.58 -1.03 15.06
CA PRO A 127 16.84 -2.45 14.86
C PRO A 127 17.07 -2.79 13.39
N HIS A 128 18.01 -3.71 13.13
CA HIS A 128 18.19 -4.32 11.82
C HIS A 128 16.95 -5.14 11.44
N SER A 129 16.74 -5.35 10.14
CA SER A 129 15.70 -6.21 9.62
C SER A 129 16.16 -6.90 8.35
N ASP A 130 16.22 -8.22 8.39
CA ASP A 130 16.49 -9.09 7.22
C ASP A 130 15.33 -9.08 6.20
N SER A 131 14.25 -8.34 6.47
CA SER A 131 13.04 -8.23 5.64
C SER A 131 12.77 -6.79 5.18
N GLY A 132 13.82 -5.99 4.96
CA GLY A 132 13.73 -4.69 4.28
C GLY A 132 13.07 -3.54 5.06
N TRP A 133 12.85 -3.67 6.38
CA TRP A 133 12.21 -2.63 7.21
C TRP A 133 13.18 -1.52 7.66
N GLY A 134 12.71 -0.28 7.63
CA GLY A 134 13.43 0.87 8.18
C GLY A 134 14.72 1.13 7.42
N ASN A 135 15.86 1.03 8.11
CA ASN A 135 17.18 1.31 7.53
C ASN A 135 17.59 0.34 6.41
N THR A 136 16.98 -0.85 6.32
CA THR A 136 17.28 -1.83 5.28
C THR A 136 16.42 -1.68 4.01
N SER A 137 15.46 -0.74 4.00
CA SER A 137 14.65 -0.43 2.82
C SER A 137 15.45 0.23 1.69
N ASP A 138 15.04 0.00 0.44
CA ASP A 138 15.56 0.66 -0.75
C ASP A 138 15.57 2.18 -0.61
N HIS A 139 14.50 2.76 -0.05
CA HIS A 139 14.38 4.19 0.17
C HIS A 139 15.50 4.75 1.03
N VAL A 140 15.82 4.10 2.16
CA VAL A 140 16.87 4.60 3.05
C VAL A 140 18.25 4.33 2.46
N GLN A 141 18.47 3.19 1.79
CA GLN A 141 19.75 2.88 1.14
C GLN A 141 20.07 3.84 -0.02
N ARG A 142 19.12 4.12 -0.91
CA ARG A 142 19.29 5.05 -2.04
C ARG A 142 19.62 6.47 -1.55
N ASN A 143 18.94 6.93 -0.51
CA ASN A 143 19.18 8.21 0.15
C ASN A 143 20.56 8.29 0.81
N GLN A 144 21.01 7.22 1.50
CA GLN A 144 22.34 7.19 2.14
C GLN A 144 23.50 7.15 1.12
N ASN A 145 23.31 6.47 -0.01
CA ASN A 145 24.33 6.38 -1.06
C ASN A 145 24.41 7.62 -1.98
N GLY A 146 23.61 8.67 -1.72
CA GLY A 146 23.59 9.89 -2.52
C GLY A 146 23.07 9.71 -3.95
N GLN A 147 22.47 8.55 -4.26
CA GLN A 147 21.92 8.24 -5.56
C GLN A 147 20.52 8.87 -5.69
N ALA A 148 20.51 10.15 -6.10
CA ALA A 148 19.28 10.86 -6.47
C ALA A 148 18.43 10.05 -7.47
N ASP A 149 17.11 10.23 -7.43
CA ASP A 149 16.04 9.45 -8.11
C ASP A 149 16.21 9.31 -9.65
N ASN A 150 17.25 8.60 -10.08
CA ASN A 150 17.49 8.19 -11.47
C ASN A 150 16.66 6.94 -11.76
N ASN A 151 15.34 7.09 -11.76
CA ASN A 151 14.41 6.05 -12.20
C ASN A 151 14.43 5.94 -13.73
N HIS A 152 15.60 5.63 -14.28
CA HIS A 152 15.86 5.50 -15.69
C HIS A 152 15.37 4.11 -16.13
N THR A 153 14.07 4.03 -16.45
CA THR A 153 13.47 2.78 -16.94
C THR A 153 14.27 2.26 -18.14
N GLU A 154 14.81 1.05 -18.04
CA GLU A 154 15.44 0.37 -19.18
C GLU A 154 14.37 0.08 -20.22
N LYS A 155 14.31 0.95 -21.23
CA LYS A 155 13.47 0.74 -22.40
C LYS A 155 14.22 -0.19 -23.36
N PRO A 156 13.69 -1.37 -23.71
CA PRO A 156 14.42 -2.35 -24.50
C PRO A 156 14.85 -1.77 -25.86
N SER A 157 16.04 -2.17 -26.31
CA SER A 157 16.73 -1.58 -27.46
C SER A 157 15.90 -1.69 -28.75
N VAL A 158 15.82 -0.59 -29.49
CA VAL A 158 15.08 -0.49 -30.76
C VAL A 158 16.02 -0.74 -31.94
N GLU A 159 15.81 -1.85 -32.65
CA GLU A 159 16.40 -2.07 -33.98
C GLU A 159 15.73 -1.17 -35.05
N LYS A 160 16.45 -0.84 -36.12
CA LYS A 160 16.25 0.35 -36.97
C LYS A 160 16.77 0.08 -38.40
N PRO A 161 16.59 0.94 -39.45
CA PRO A 161 15.88 2.24 -39.52
C PRO A 161 15.08 2.49 -40.85
N ARG A 162 14.71 3.77 -41.09
CA ARG A 162 14.23 4.43 -42.37
C ARG A 162 12.75 4.20 -42.76
N THR A 163 12.03 5.10 -43.46
CA THR A 163 12.19 6.53 -43.90
C THR A 163 10.76 7.13 -44.14
N GLU A 164 10.47 8.37 -44.57
CA GLU A 164 11.26 9.49 -45.14
C GLU A 164 10.86 10.87 -44.52
N LYS A 165 10.34 11.86 -45.27
CA LYS A 165 9.98 13.22 -44.77
C LYS A 165 8.81 13.89 -45.60
N PRO A 166 8.47 15.21 -45.57
CA PRO A 166 7.09 15.68 -45.27
C PRO A 166 6.48 16.72 -46.28
N GLU A 167 5.28 17.25 -45.99
CA GLU A 167 4.85 18.68 -46.04
C GLU A 167 3.34 18.80 -45.64
N GLU A 168 2.92 19.79 -44.83
CA GLU A 168 2.17 21.04 -45.18
C GLU A 168 0.90 20.82 -46.04
N GLU A 169 -0.30 21.38 -45.75
CA GLU A 169 -0.63 22.79 -45.46
C GLU A 169 -1.65 23.06 -44.29
N LYS A 170 -2.09 24.33 -44.19
CA LYS A 170 -2.67 25.11 -43.06
C LYS A 170 -4.20 24.98 -42.79
N PRO A 171 -4.71 25.57 -41.67
CA PRO A 171 -6.10 25.42 -41.20
C PRO A 171 -7.03 26.59 -41.60
N ARG A 172 -8.29 26.54 -41.17
CA ARG A 172 -9.20 27.70 -41.08
C ARG A 172 -10.10 27.66 -39.83
N GLU A 173 -10.36 28.83 -39.26
CA GLU A 173 -11.22 29.06 -38.09
C GLU A 173 -12.69 29.26 -38.49
N GLU A 174 -13.63 28.98 -37.58
CA GLU A 174 -14.61 30.01 -37.12
C GLU A 174 -15.41 29.57 -35.87
N LYS A 175 -15.95 30.58 -35.18
CA LYS A 175 -16.73 30.55 -33.92
C LYS A 175 -17.40 31.94 -33.79
N PRO A 176 -18.35 32.17 -32.86
CA PRO A 176 -19.35 31.29 -32.26
C PRO A 176 -20.77 31.90 -32.40
N GLN A 177 -21.80 31.36 -31.73
CA GLN A 177 -22.66 32.18 -30.85
C GLN A 177 -23.48 31.32 -29.87
N SER A 178 -24.12 31.97 -28.90
CA SER A 178 -24.69 31.35 -27.69
C SER A 178 -26.12 31.81 -27.47
N GLU A 179 -27.00 30.94 -26.95
CA GLU A 179 -28.12 31.39 -26.09
C GLU A 179 -28.67 30.27 -25.17
N LYS A 180 -29.36 30.71 -24.11
CA LYS A 180 -29.91 29.96 -22.95
C LYS A 180 -30.86 30.95 -22.21
N PRO A 181 -31.93 30.57 -21.47
CA PRO A 181 -32.39 29.24 -21.02
C PRO A 181 -33.86 28.90 -21.35
N GLU A 182 -34.32 27.71 -20.94
CA GLU A 182 -35.52 27.62 -20.09
C GLU A 182 -35.52 26.36 -19.20
N SER A 183 -36.47 26.25 -18.27
CA SER A 183 -36.65 25.07 -17.38
C SER A 183 -38.06 25.03 -16.78
N PRO A 184 -38.72 23.86 -16.77
CA PRO A 184 -39.69 23.51 -15.73
C PRO A 184 -39.18 22.40 -14.79
N LYS A 185 -40.02 22.01 -13.82
CA LYS A 185 -39.67 21.22 -12.63
C LYS A 185 -40.20 19.74 -12.73
N PRO A 186 -40.31 18.93 -11.65
CA PRO A 186 -39.85 17.54 -11.64
C PRO A 186 -40.98 16.51 -11.82
N THR A 187 -40.64 15.23 -11.76
CA THR A 187 -41.62 14.14 -11.57
C THR A 187 -41.02 13.01 -10.72
N GLU A 188 -41.70 12.65 -9.63
CA GLU A 188 -41.72 11.28 -9.08
C GLU A 188 -42.30 10.32 -10.15
N GLU A 189 -42.14 9.00 -10.17
CA GLU A 189 -41.79 7.93 -9.21
C GLU A 189 -41.43 6.68 -10.10
N PRO A 190 -41.15 5.45 -9.60
CA PRO A 190 -40.81 5.05 -8.23
C PRO A 190 -39.49 4.26 -8.16
N GLU A 191 -39.17 3.80 -6.96
CA GLU A 191 -38.11 2.81 -6.70
C GLU A 191 -38.36 1.51 -7.48
N LYS A 192 -37.27 0.86 -7.91
CA LYS A 192 -37.28 -0.56 -8.28
C LYS A 192 -36.20 -1.27 -7.48
N GLU A 193 -36.59 -2.39 -6.89
CA GLU A 193 -35.73 -3.22 -6.06
C GLU A 193 -34.49 -3.67 -6.85
N SER A 194 -33.32 -3.65 -6.20
CA SER A 194 -32.12 -4.24 -6.76
C SER A 194 -32.32 -5.76 -6.84
N PRO A 195 -31.93 -6.43 -7.94
CA PRO A 195 -31.84 -7.89 -7.95
C PRO A 195 -30.90 -8.35 -6.83
N GLU A 196 -31.27 -9.43 -6.15
CA GLU A 196 -30.34 -10.16 -5.28
C GLU A 196 -29.22 -10.74 -6.14
N GLU A 197 -27.98 -10.44 -5.79
CA GLU A 197 -26.79 -10.92 -6.51
C GLU A 197 -26.64 -12.43 -6.24
N GLN A 198 -26.65 -13.23 -7.32
CA GLN A 198 -26.58 -14.69 -7.19
C GLN A 198 -25.16 -15.10 -6.79
N GLU A 199 -24.96 -15.43 -5.51
CA GLU A 199 -23.70 -16.01 -5.04
C GLU A 199 -23.39 -17.29 -5.82
N GLU A 200 -22.26 -17.30 -6.53
CA GLU A 200 -21.76 -18.52 -7.18
C GLU A 200 -21.46 -19.60 -6.12
N PRO A 201 -21.72 -20.88 -6.42
CA PRO A 201 -21.49 -21.96 -5.46
C PRO A 201 -20.00 -22.04 -5.09
N GLN A 202 -19.71 -21.63 -3.85
CA GLN A 202 -18.37 -21.69 -3.27
C GLN A 202 -17.97 -23.14 -2.99
N VAL A 203 -16.72 -23.49 -3.28
CA VAL A 203 -16.10 -24.76 -2.88
C VAL A 203 -16.08 -24.84 -1.35
N GLU A 204 -16.43 -26.01 -0.81
CA GLU A 204 -16.41 -26.28 0.63
C GLU A 204 -14.99 -26.12 1.20
N THR A 205 -14.84 -25.43 2.34
CA THR A 205 -13.53 -25.13 2.94
C THR A 205 -12.66 -26.37 3.18
N GLU A 206 -13.25 -27.49 3.58
CA GLU A 206 -12.56 -28.76 3.82
C GLU A 206 -11.81 -29.27 2.58
N LYS A 207 -12.35 -29.06 1.37
CA LYS A 207 -11.69 -29.42 0.10
C LYS A 207 -10.51 -28.50 -0.20
N VAL A 208 -10.60 -27.22 0.17
CA VAL A 208 -9.50 -26.27 0.06
C VAL A 208 -8.39 -26.59 1.06
N GLU A 209 -8.74 -26.95 2.31
CA GLU A 209 -7.80 -27.40 3.33
C GLU A 209 -7.05 -28.67 2.90
N GLU A 210 -7.74 -29.67 2.34
CA GLU A 210 -7.11 -30.89 1.80
C GLU A 210 -6.08 -30.55 0.71
N LYS A 211 -6.39 -29.60 -0.17
CA LYS A 211 -5.52 -29.20 -1.30
C LYS A 211 -4.31 -28.37 -0.87
N VAL A 212 -4.50 -27.47 0.09
CA VAL A 212 -3.40 -26.74 0.74
C VAL A 212 -2.48 -27.72 1.50
N ARG A 213 -3.04 -28.78 2.10
CA ARG A 213 -2.27 -29.85 2.75
C ARG A 213 -1.51 -30.74 1.76
N GLU A 214 -2.11 -31.10 0.62
CA GLU A 214 -1.43 -31.84 -0.45
C GLU A 214 -0.20 -31.05 -0.97
N ALA A 215 -0.33 -29.72 -1.09
CA ALA A 215 0.77 -28.85 -1.50
C ALA A 215 1.90 -28.81 -0.46
N GLU A 216 1.58 -28.80 0.85
CA GLU A 216 2.59 -28.87 1.91
C GLU A 216 3.37 -30.20 1.89
N ASP A 217 2.66 -31.32 1.71
CA ASP A 217 3.28 -32.65 1.62
C ASP A 217 4.14 -32.80 0.36
N LEU A 218 3.85 -32.10 -0.74
CA LEU A 218 4.71 -32.07 -1.93
C LEU A 218 5.90 -31.11 -1.75
N LEU A 219 5.69 -29.92 -1.19
CA LEU A 219 6.72 -28.94 -0.89
C LEU A 219 7.86 -29.51 -0.04
N GLY A 220 7.54 -30.35 0.95
CA GLY A 220 8.54 -31.04 1.77
C GLY A 220 9.54 -31.86 0.94
N LYS A 221 9.10 -32.41 -0.20
CA LYS A 221 9.85 -33.33 -1.07
C LYS A 221 10.69 -32.63 -2.15
N ILE A 222 10.46 -31.34 -2.42
CA ILE A 222 11.24 -30.55 -3.40
C ILE A 222 12.69 -30.39 -2.94
N GLN A 223 13.65 -30.54 -3.86
CA GLN A 223 15.08 -30.36 -3.59
C GLN A 223 15.63 -29.01 -4.06
N ASP A 224 15.07 -28.42 -5.12
CA ASP A 224 15.48 -27.11 -5.62
C ASP A 224 15.19 -26.01 -4.57
N PRO A 225 16.20 -25.23 -4.13
CA PRO A 225 16.03 -24.26 -3.05
C PRO A 225 15.24 -23.02 -3.46
N ILE A 226 15.27 -22.62 -4.74
CA ILE A 226 14.56 -21.45 -5.26
C ILE A 226 13.06 -21.79 -5.34
N ILE A 227 12.75 -22.91 -5.98
CA ILE A 227 11.37 -23.40 -6.12
C ILE A 227 10.77 -23.68 -4.74
N LYS A 228 11.55 -24.30 -3.83
CA LYS A 228 11.11 -24.56 -2.44
C LYS A 228 10.90 -23.28 -1.62
N SER A 229 11.65 -22.21 -1.86
CA SER A 229 11.42 -20.91 -1.23
C SER A 229 10.11 -20.30 -1.73
N ASN A 230 9.97 -20.16 -3.04
CA ASN A 230 8.82 -19.50 -3.67
C ASN A 230 7.51 -20.24 -3.37
N ALA A 231 7.51 -21.57 -3.52
CA ALA A 231 6.33 -22.41 -3.23
C ALA A 231 5.96 -22.43 -1.74
N LYS A 232 6.93 -22.23 -0.82
CA LYS A 232 6.65 -22.05 0.61
C LYS A 232 5.96 -20.72 0.87
N GLU A 233 6.39 -19.64 0.23
CA GLU A 233 5.75 -18.33 0.32
C GLU A 233 4.31 -18.37 -0.20
N THR A 234 4.08 -18.95 -1.39
CA THR A 234 2.72 -19.16 -1.94
C THR A 234 1.86 -19.98 -0.99
N LEU A 235 2.37 -21.09 -0.45
CA LEU A 235 1.65 -21.93 0.52
C LEU A 235 1.27 -21.16 1.79
N THR A 236 2.16 -20.30 2.30
CA THR A 236 1.87 -19.43 3.45
C THR A 236 0.80 -18.39 3.12
N GLY A 237 0.82 -17.82 1.91
CA GLY A 237 -0.24 -16.95 1.40
C GLY A 237 -1.61 -17.64 1.39
N LEU A 238 -1.71 -18.83 0.80
CA LEU A 238 -2.94 -19.63 0.74
C LEU A 238 -3.50 -19.96 2.14
N LYS A 239 -2.63 -20.37 3.07
CA LYS A 239 -3.02 -20.64 4.46
C LYS A 239 -3.58 -19.40 5.17
N ASN A 240 -2.95 -18.24 4.97
CA ASN A 240 -3.43 -16.98 5.55
C ASN A 240 -4.76 -16.54 4.91
N ASN A 241 -4.89 -16.65 3.58
CA ASN A 241 -6.12 -16.32 2.87
C ASN A 241 -7.30 -17.16 3.36
N LEU A 242 -7.11 -18.47 3.55
CA LEU A 242 -8.11 -19.41 4.05
C LEU A 242 -8.45 -19.17 5.53
N LEU A 243 -7.45 -18.88 6.38
CA LEU A 243 -7.65 -18.61 7.81
C LEU A 243 -8.40 -17.30 8.09
N PHE A 244 -8.16 -16.27 7.27
CA PHE A 244 -8.72 -14.92 7.49
C PHE A 244 -9.86 -14.56 6.53
N GLY A 245 -10.28 -15.47 5.64
CA GLY A 245 -11.32 -15.21 4.64
C GLY A 245 -10.96 -14.09 3.65
N ALA A 246 -9.67 -13.90 3.37
CA ALA A 246 -9.17 -12.73 2.63
C ALA A 246 -9.28 -12.86 1.09
N GLN A 247 -9.60 -14.06 0.61
CA GLN A 247 -9.99 -14.42 -0.76
C GLN A 247 -11.09 -15.50 -0.65
N ASP A 248 -11.91 -15.64 -1.69
CA ASP A 248 -12.96 -16.65 -1.75
C ASP A 248 -12.39 -18.07 -1.97
N ASN A 249 -13.18 -19.10 -1.66
CA ASN A 249 -12.73 -20.48 -1.72
C ASN A 249 -12.43 -20.94 -3.15
N ASN A 250 -13.16 -20.43 -4.16
CA ASN A 250 -12.95 -20.79 -5.56
C ASN A 250 -11.59 -20.27 -6.06
N THR A 251 -11.22 -19.03 -5.69
CA THR A 251 -9.90 -18.46 -5.99
C THR A 251 -8.77 -19.18 -5.23
N ILE A 252 -8.92 -19.43 -3.92
CA ILE A 252 -7.89 -20.15 -3.14
C ILE A 252 -7.68 -21.58 -3.68
N MET A 253 -8.78 -22.27 -4.05
CA MET A 253 -8.75 -23.58 -4.71
C MET A 253 -7.95 -23.54 -6.02
N ALA A 254 -8.24 -22.57 -6.90
CA ALA A 254 -7.56 -22.43 -8.19
C ALA A 254 -6.07 -22.02 -8.06
N GLU A 255 -5.69 -21.28 -7.02
CA GLU A 255 -4.28 -21.00 -6.71
C GLU A 255 -3.56 -22.22 -6.12
N ALA A 256 -4.23 -23.00 -5.27
CA ALA A 256 -3.70 -24.26 -4.74
C ALA A 256 -3.44 -25.29 -5.85
N GLU A 257 -4.30 -25.39 -6.88
CA GLU A 257 -4.05 -26.27 -8.03
C GLU A 257 -2.84 -25.84 -8.88
N LYS A 258 -2.63 -24.54 -9.08
CA LYS A 258 -1.42 -24.02 -9.77
C LYS A 258 -0.16 -24.36 -8.98
N LEU A 259 -0.19 -24.20 -7.66
CA LEU A 259 0.90 -24.58 -6.77
C LEU A 259 1.16 -26.09 -6.82
N LEU A 260 0.11 -26.92 -6.81
CA LEU A 260 0.21 -28.37 -6.95
C LEU A 260 0.79 -28.80 -8.30
N ALA A 261 0.45 -28.15 -9.41
CA ALA A 261 1.03 -28.43 -10.72
C ALA A 261 2.54 -28.15 -10.72
N LEU A 262 2.95 -26.95 -10.31
CA LEU A 262 4.35 -26.54 -10.19
C LEU A 262 5.16 -27.48 -9.28
N LEU A 263 4.59 -27.88 -8.13
CA LEU A 263 5.20 -28.83 -7.19
C LEU A 263 5.25 -30.30 -7.69
N ARG A 264 4.48 -30.64 -8.73
CA ARG A 264 4.55 -31.96 -9.39
C ARG A 264 5.57 -31.97 -10.54
N GLU A 265 5.74 -30.85 -11.22
CA GLU A 265 6.73 -30.66 -12.29
C GLU A 265 8.17 -30.49 -11.75
N SER A 266 8.32 -29.96 -10.52
CA SER A 266 9.61 -29.58 -9.92
C SER A 266 10.20 -30.62 -8.96
N LYS A 267 9.93 -31.91 -9.16
CA LYS A 267 9.96 -32.95 -8.12
C LYS A 267 11.01 -34.06 -8.31
#